data_AF-A0A3D2B4L8-F1
#
_entry.id   AF-A0A3D2B4L8-F1
#
_cell.length_a   1.000
_cell.length_b   1.000
_cell.length_c   1.000
_cell.angle_alpha   90.00
_cell.angle_beta   90.00
_cell.angle_gamma   90.00
#
_symmetry.space_group_name_H-M   'P 1'
#
loop_
_entity.id
_entity.type
_entity.pdbx_description
1 polymer ?
#
loop_
_entity_poly.entity_id
_entity_poly.type
_entity_poly.pdbx_seq_one_letter_code
_entity_poly.pdbx_strand_id
1 'polypeptide(L)'
;ALEKEMIVYKAAQEKHVITVFTDITCGYCHKLHEEMKDYNALGITVRYLAFPRAGVQSQPEQDMKAIWCAKDRNKAFDDAMSGKGVKPASCDIDIANHYALGVQ
;
A
#
# COMPACT_ATOMS: atom_id res chain seq x y z
N ALA A 1 -4.76 15.59 -1.60
CA ALA A 1 -4.33 15.34 -2.99
C ALA A 1 -4.22 13.83 -3.28
N LEU A 2 -3.46 13.09 -2.47
CA LEU A 2 -3.14 11.66 -2.72
C LEU A 2 -4.25 10.64 -2.41
N GLU A 3 -5.45 11.08 -1.99
CA GLU A 3 -6.52 10.16 -1.59
C GLU A 3 -6.95 9.22 -2.72
N LYS A 4 -6.93 9.68 -3.98
CA LYS A 4 -7.25 8.86 -5.17
C LYS A 4 -6.18 7.83 -5.51
N GLU A 5 -5.00 7.95 -4.91
CA GLU A 5 -3.85 7.08 -5.12
C GLU A 5 -3.78 6.00 -4.03
N MET A 6 -4.54 6.12 -2.93
CA MET A 6 -4.51 5.16 -1.84
C MET A 6 -5.06 3.78 -2.27
N ILE A 7 -4.46 2.72 -1.73
CA ILE A 7 -5.05 1.37 -1.76
C ILE A 7 -5.92 1.23 -0.52
N VAL A 8 -7.22 1.06 -0.70
CA VAL A 8 -8.20 1.13 0.38
C VAL A 8 -8.77 -0.26 0.67
N TYR A 9 -8.64 -0.70 1.92
CA TYR A 9 -9.28 -1.90 2.46
C TYR A 9 -10.37 -1.45 3.43
N LYS A 10 -11.59 -1.36 2.90
CA LYS A 10 -12.73 -0.75 3.59
C LYS A 10 -13.40 -1.72 4.56
N ALA A 11 -13.62 -1.27 5.79
CA ALA A 11 -14.43 -1.98 6.76
C ALA A 11 -15.93 -1.93 6.38
N ALA A 12 -16.66 -3.03 6.61
CA ALA A 12 -18.10 -3.08 6.32
C ALA A 12 -18.91 -2.14 7.23
N GLN A 13 -18.52 -2.04 8.50
CA GLN A 13 -19.06 -1.09 9.49
C GLN A 13 -17.94 -0.14 9.93
N GLU A 14 -17.64 0.85 9.10
CA GLU A 14 -16.55 1.80 9.33
C GLU A 14 -16.78 2.66 10.57
N LYS A 15 -15.87 2.54 11.54
CA LYS A 15 -15.78 3.34 12.78
C LYS A 15 -14.57 4.26 12.79
N HIS A 16 -13.47 3.79 12.20
CA HIS A 16 -12.21 4.50 12.11
C HIS A 16 -11.63 4.40 10.70
N VAL A 17 -10.90 5.42 10.30
CA VAL A 17 -10.13 5.45 9.06
C VAL A 17 -8.70 5.82 9.41
N ILE A 18 -7.76 4.94 9.09
CA ILE A 18 -6.33 5.21 9.26
C ILE A 18 -5.65 5.22 7.89
N THR A 19 -4.66 6.10 7.75
CA THR A 19 -3.74 6.07 6.61
C THR A 19 -2.41 5.52 7.08
N VAL A 20 -1.92 4.48 6.42
CA VAL A 20 -0.71 3.75 6.78
C VAL A 20 0.31 3.90 5.66
N PHE A 21 1.50 4.38 6.02
CA PHE A 21 2.66 4.30 5.15
C PHE A 21 3.24 2.89 5.22
N THR A 22 3.39 2.23 4.08
CA THR A 22 3.74 0.81 4.02
C THR A 22 4.86 0.53 3.02
N ASP A 23 5.60 -0.53 3.28
CA ASP A 23 6.69 -1.03 2.43
C ASP A 23 6.51 -2.54 2.26
N ILE A 24 6.46 -3.01 1.01
CA ILE A 24 6.26 -4.43 0.68
C ILE A 24 7.44 -5.34 1.08
N THR A 25 8.54 -4.77 1.58
CA THR A 25 9.70 -5.50 2.11
C THR A 25 9.78 -5.46 3.64
N CYS A 26 8.80 -4.86 4.32
CA CYS A 26 8.80 -4.68 5.78
C CYS A 26 8.02 -5.80 6.46
N GLY A 27 8.68 -6.57 7.34
CA GLY A 27 8.04 -7.67 8.07
C GLY A 27 6.79 -7.28 8.87
N TYR A 28 6.78 -6.11 9.52
CA TYR A 28 5.58 -5.64 10.23
C TYR A 28 4.48 -5.14 9.30
N CYS A 29 4.82 -4.66 8.11
CA CYS A 29 3.83 -4.35 7.09
C CYS A 29 3.15 -5.64 6.59
N HIS A 30 3.90 -6.73 6.42
CA HIS A 30 3.32 -8.06 6.13
C HIS A 30 2.35 -8.49 7.23
N LYS A 31 2.79 -8.44 8.49
CA LYS A 31 1.94 -8.81 9.63
C LYS A 31 0.64 -8.00 9.68
N LEU A 32 0.73 -6.67 9.52
CA LEU A 32 -0.45 -5.81 9.50
C LEU A 32 -1.41 -6.20 8.36
N HIS A 33 -0.87 -6.52 7.18
CA HIS A 33 -1.66 -6.90 6.02
C HIS A 33 -2.31 -8.28 6.14
N GLU A 34 -1.64 -9.24 6.76
CA GLU A 34 -2.18 -10.57 7.07
C GLU A 34 -3.42 -10.46 7.97
N GLU A 35 -3.42 -9.50 8.90
CA GLU A 35 -4.50 -9.22 9.85
C GLU A 35 -5.58 -8.26 9.29
N MET A 36 -5.54 -7.89 7.99
CA MET A 36 -6.42 -6.87 7.41
C MET A 36 -7.91 -7.14 7.65
N LYS A 37 -8.33 -8.41 7.58
CA LYS A 37 -9.72 -8.81 7.85
C LYS A 37 -10.13 -8.54 9.30
N ASP A 38 -9.22 -8.71 10.25
CA ASP A 38 -9.48 -8.47 11.67
C ASP A 38 -9.60 -6.97 11.95
N TYR A 39 -8.73 -6.13 11.37
CA TYR A 39 -8.89 -4.67 11.41
C TYR A 39 -10.24 -4.23 10.85
N ASN A 40 -10.62 -4.74 9.68
CA ASN A 40 -11.90 -4.42 9.06
C ASN A 40 -13.11 -4.90 9.88
N ALA A 41 -13.01 -6.07 10.53
CA ALA A 41 -14.06 -6.59 11.42
C ALA A 41 -14.24 -5.71 12.69
N LEU A 42 -13.16 -5.10 13.17
CA LEU A 42 -13.19 -4.11 14.26
C LEU A 42 -13.71 -2.73 13.81
N GLY A 43 -14.01 -2.56 12.52
CA GLY A 43 -14.51 -1.31 11.96
C GLY A 43 -13.42 -0.33 11.53
N ILE A 44 -12.18 -0.79 11.34
CA ILE A 44 -11.06 0.05 10.93
C ILE A 44 -10.84 -0.09 9.43
N THR A 45 -11.06 0.98 8.67
CA THR A 45 -10.66 1.09 7.27
C THR A 45 -9.19 1.48 7.19
N VAL A 46 -8.41 0.70 6.45
CA VAL A 46 -6.98 0.97 6.23
C VAL A 46 -6.78 1.51 4.82
N ARG A 47 -6.06 2.63 4.72
CA ARG A 47 -5.68 3.25 3.45
C ARG A 47 -4.16 3.27 3.34
N TYR A 48 -3.58 2.57 2.38
CA TYR A 48 -2.13 2.55 2.20
C TYR A 48 -1.64 3.69 1.30
N LEU A 49 -0.49 4.24 1.67
CA LEU A 49 0.43 4.98 0.80
C LEU A 49 1.79 4.28 0.81
N ALA A 50 2.46 4.26 -0.34
CA ALA A 50 3.76 3.62 -0.47
C ALA A 50 4.86 4.42 0.22
N PHE A 51 5.75 3.73 0.93
CA PHE A 51 6.90 4.33 1.63
C PHE A 51 8.12 3.41 1.51
N PRO A 52 8.86 3.45 0.39
CA PRO A 52 10.06 2.62 0.21
C PRO A 52 11.15 3.06 1.19
N ARG A 53 11.44 2.27 2.22
CA ARG A 53 12.44 2.60 3.25
C ARG A 53 13.85 2.69 2.68
N ALA A 54 14.11 2.00 1.57
CA ALA A 54 15.35 2.06 0.80
C ALA A 54 15.45 3.29 -0.12
N GLY A 55 14.43 4.15 -0.18
CA GLY A 55 14.40 5.40 -0.95
C GLY A 55 13.73 5.30 -2.33
N VAL A 56 13.52 6.45 -2.96
CA VAL A 56 12.69 6.64 -4.18
C VAL A 56 13.32 6.18 -5.50
N GLN A 57 14.46 5.48 -5.45
CA GLN A 57 15.14 4.89 -6.62
C GLN A 57 15.48 3.41 -6.38
N SER A 58 14.93 2.84 -5.31
CA SER A 58 15.21 1.46 -4.88
C SER A 58 14.33 0.45 -5.61
N GLN A 59 14.72 -0.84 -5.63
CA GLN A 59 13.87 -1.90 -6.18
C GLN A 59 12.47 -1.94 -5.54
N PRO A 60 12.31 -1.80 -4.20
CA PRO A 60 10.98 -1.71 -3.58
C PRO A 60 10.13 -0.54 -4.07
N GLU A 61 10.74 0.60 -4.42
CA GLU A 61 9.99 1.71 -5.04
C GLU A 61 9.42 1.30 -6.39
N GLN A 62 10.24 0.69 -7.25
CA GLN A 62 9.82 0.27 -8.59
C GLN A 62 8.70 -0.77 -8.53
N ASP A 63 8.83 -1.74 -7.63
CA ASP A 63 7.84 -2.78 -7.40
C ASP A 63 6.54 -2.18 -6.86
N MET A 64 6.61 -1.27 -5.87
CA MET A 64 5.43 -0.58 -5.36
C MET A 64 4.78 0.33 -6.41
N LYS A 65 5.56 0.99 -7.27
CA LYS A 65 5.02 1.75 -8.40
C LYS A 65 4.20 0.86 -9.33
N ALA A 66 4.70 -0.32 -9.67
CA ALA A 66 3.96 -1.27 -10.48
C ALA A 66 2.67 -1.74 -9.79
N ILE A 67 2.68 -1.97 -8.47
CA ILE A 67 1.46 -2.30 -7.70
C ILE A 67 0.45 -1.15 -7.75
N TRP A 68 0.89 0.09 -7.53
CA TRP A 68 0.02 1.28 -7.56
C TRP A 68 -0.53 1.59 -8.95
N CYS A 69 0.19 1.18 -10.00
CA CYS A 69 -0.27 1.29 -11.39
C CYS A 69 -1.07 0.07 -11.87
N ALA A 70 -1.25 -0.95 -11.04
CA ALA A 70 -2.06 -2.10 -11.41
C ALA A 70 -3.53 -1.71 -11.59
N LYS A 71 -4.21 -2.39 -12.53
CA LYS A 71 -5.67 -2.23 -12.74
C LYS A 71 -6.48 -2.53 -11.48
N ASP A 72 -6.06 -3.54 -10.73
CA ASP A 72 -6.59 -3.89 -9.42
C ASP A 72 -5.45 -3.80 -8.40
N ARG A 73 -5.35 -2.64 -7.74
CA ARG A 73 -4.29 -2.34 -6.78
C ARG A 73 -4.37 -3.22 -5.55
N ASN A 74 -5.57 -3.49 -5.05
CA ASN A 74 -5.78 -4.36 -3.89
C ASN A 74 -5.26 -5.77 -4.20
N LYS A 75 -5.65 -6.34 -5.35
CA LYS A 75 -5.21 -7.67 -5.76
C LYS A 75 -3.69 -7.75 -5.94
N ALA A 76 -3.08 -6.73 -6.55
CA ALA A 76 -1.65 -6.66 -6.77
C ALA A 76 -0.87 -6.53 -5.45
N PHE A 77 -1.37 -5.72 -4.51
CA PHE A 77 -0.79 -5.57 -3.19
C PHE A 77 -0.92 -6.87 -2.37
N ASP A 78 -2.08 -7.53 -2.39
CA ASP A 78 -2.28 -8.84 -1.74
C ASP A 78 -1.32 -9.91 -2.28
N ASP A 79 -1.09 -9.93 -3.61
CA ASP A 79 -0.14 -10.87 -4.21
C ASP A 79 1.29 -10.58 -3.76
N ALA A 80 1.73 -9.32 -3.75
CA ALA A 80 3.06 -8.93 -3.28
C ALA A 80 3.27 -9.29 -1.80
N MET A 81 2.30 -8.96 -0.95
CA MET A 81 2.36 -9.22 0.50
C MET A 81 2.29 -10.70 0.86
N SER A 82 1.77 -11.55 -0.04
CA SER A 82 1.78 -13.02 0.08
C SER A 82 3.00 -13.69 -0.57
N GLY A 83 4.00 -12.91 -0.99
CA GLY A 83 5.26 -13.40 -1.53
C GLY A 83 5.20 -13.80 -3.00
N LYS A 84 4.12 -13.46 -3.72
CA LYS A 84 4.08 -13.62 -5.18
C LYS A 84 4.79 -12.44 -5.85
N GLY A 85 5.29 -12.69 -7.05
CA GLY A 85 5.96 -11.66 -7.85
C GLY A 85 5.04 -10.51 -8.25
N VAL A 86 5.61 -9.32 -8.34
CA VAL A 86 4.92 -8.12 -8.84
C VAL A 86 4.88 -8.14 -10.36
N LYS A 87 3.70 -7.90 -10.93
CA LYS A 87 3.54 -7.76 -12.38
C LYS A 87 3.93 -6.34 -12.80
N PRO A 88 4.75 -6.16 -13.85
CA PRO A 88 5.07 -4.83 -14.35
C PRO A 88 3.81 -4.07 -14.76
N ALA A 89 3.71 -2.82 -14.33
CA ALA A 89 2.68 -1.87 -14.75
C ALA A 89 3.25 -0.45 -14.65
N SER A 90 2.70 0.48 -15.44
CA SER A 90 3.12 1.87 -15.47
C SER A 90 1.92 2.79 -15.62
N CYS A 91 2.01 3.96 -14.99
CA CYS A 91 1.00 5.02 -14.95
C CYS A 91 1.64 6.30 -14.40
N ASP A 92 0.87 7.39 -14.33
CA ASP A 92 1.36 8.71 -13.92
C ASP A 92 1.54 8.87 -12.39
N ILE A 93 1.25 7.84 -11.59
CA ILE A 93 1.46 7.88 -10.14
C ILE A 93 2.96 7.97 -9.85
N ASP A 94 3.31 8.95 -9.02
CA ASP A 94 4.67 9.17 -8.57
C ASP A 94 4.80 8.83 -7.07
N ILE A 95 5.45 7.69 -6.79
CA ILE A 95 5.70 7.20 -5.43
C ILE A 95 6.56 8.18 -4.63
N ALA A 96 7.34 9.04 -5.28
CA ALA A 96 8.10 10.08 -4.59
C ALA A 96 7.19 11.07 -3.85
N ASN A 97 5.98 11.33 -4.34
CA ASN A 97 5.01 12.18 -3.65
C ASN A 97 4.47 11.52 -2.37
N HIS A 98 4.27 10.20 -2.38
CA HIS A 98 3.88 9.45 -1.18
C HIS A 98 5.00 9.49 -0.14
N TYR A 99 6.23 9.19 -0.57
CA TYR A 99 7.40 9.20 0.28
C TYR A 99 7.65 10.59 0.90
N ALA A 100 7.61 11.64 0.08
CA ALA A 100 7.79 13.03 0.51
C ALA A 100 6.77 13.46 1.56
N LEU A 101 5.52 12.96 1.50
CA LEU A 101 4.52 13.22 2.53
C LEU A 101 4.86 12.50 3.85
N GLY A 102 5.39 11.28 3.79
CA GLY A 102 5.71 10.48 4.98
C GLY A 102 6.96 10.95 5.73
N VAL A 103 7.81 11.76 5.13
CA VAL A 103 9.03 12.32 5.75
C VAL A 103 8.85 13.75 6.30
N GLN A 104 7.62 14.30 6.24
CA GLN A 104 7.31 15.62 6.80
C GLN A 104 7.33 15.64 8.33
#